data_AF-A0A3C1N9N1-F1
#
_entry.id   AF-A0A3C1N9N1-F1
#
_cell.length_a   1.000
_cell.length_b   1.000
_cell.length_c   1.000
_cell.angle_alpha   90.00
_cell.angle_beta   90.00
_cell.angle_gamma   90.00
#
_symmetry.space_group_name_H-M   'P 1'
#
loop_
_entity.id
_entity.type
_entity.pdbx_description
1 polymer ?
#
loop_
_entity_poly.entity_id
_entity_poly.type
_entity_poly.pdbx_seq_one_letter_code
_entity_poly.pdbx_strand_id
1 'polypeptide(L)' 'HPQLVAERICRFADIVGRERVIAGTDCGFSTFAGFGAVDPDIVYAKLQSMADGAAIASERLWG' A
#
# COMPACT_ATOMS: atom_id res chain seq x y z
N HIS A 1 -6.13 -0.57 -6.89
CA HIS A 1 -7.02 0.59 -6.69
C HIS A 1 -6.32 1.64 -5.81
N PRO A 2 -5.60 2.61 -6.40
CA PRO A 2 -4.83 3.61 -5.65
C PRO A 2 -5.66 4.45 -4.67
N GLN A 3 -6.89 4.82 -5.04
CA GLN A 3 -7.77 5.63 -4.19
C GLN A 3 -8.10 4.96 -2.85
N LEU A 4 -8.32 3.64 -2.86
CA LEU A 4 -8.58 2.86 -1.65
C LEU A 4 -7.33 2.75 -0.76
N VAL A 5 -6.15 2.62 -1.37
CA VAL A 5 -4.88 2.65 -0.63
C VAL A 5 -4.72 4.01 0.06
N ALA A 6 -4.95 5.10 -0.67
CA ALA A 6 -4.84 6.46 -0.14
C ALA A 6 -5.82 6.70 1.02
N GLU A 7 -7.07 6.26 0.88
CA GLU A 7 -8.09 6.34 1.92
C GLU A 7 -7.65 5.61 3.20
N ARG A 8 -7.09 4.39 3.07
CA ARG A 8 -6.61 3.61 4.22
C ARG A 8 -5.44 4.29 4.92
N ILE A 9 -4.47 4.82 4.17
CA ILE A 9 -3.34 5.56 4.73
C ILE A 9 -3.84 6.77 5.54
N CYS A 10 -4.76 7.57 4.98
CA CYS A 10 -5.31 8.73 5.67
C CYS A 10 -6.04 8.32 6.96
N ARG A 11 -6.88 7.27 6.92
CA ARG A 11 -7.56 6.75 8.11
C ARG A 11 -6.61 6.36 9.23
N PHE A 12 -5.49 5.70 8.92
CA PHE A 12 -4.48 5.37 9.93
C PHE A 12 -3.76 6.63 10.43
N ALA A 13 -3.41 7.56 9.53
CA ALA A 13 -2.79 8.83 9.89
C ALA A 13 -3.66 9.64 10.85
N ASP A 14 -4.99 9.63 10.70
CA ASP A 14 -5.93 10.30 11.60
C ASP A 14 -5.93 9.69 13.01
N ILE A 15 -5.59 8.42 13.15
CA ILE A 15 -5.58 7.70 14.44
C ILE A 15 -4.22 7.83 15.13
N VAL A 16 -3.13 7.58 14.40
CA VAL A 16 -1.79 7.46 15.00
C VAL A 16 -0.87 8.66 14.74
N GLY A 17 -1.27 9.58 13.85
CA GLY A 17 -0.47 10.69 13.36
C GLY A 17 0.24 10.37 12.04
N ARG A 18 0.22 11.29 11.08
CA ARG A 18 0.77 11.12 9.72
C ARG A 18 2.25 10.69 9.67
N GLU A 19 3.06 11.14 10.61
CA GLU A 19 4.49 10.79 10.74
C GLU A 19 4.74 9.38 11.28
N ARG A 20 3.67 8.69 11.71
CA ARG A 20 3.75 7.36 12.35
C ARG A 20 3.19 6.25 11.44
N VAL A 21 3.04 6.52 10.15
CA VAL A 21 2.47 5.59 9.16
C VAL A 21 3.45 5.36 8.02
N ILE A 22 3.69 4.09 7.69
CA ILE A 22 4.42 3.66 6.49
C ILE A 22 3.51 2.69 5.72
N ALA A 23 3.29 2.95 4.44
CA ALA A 23 2.53 2.05 3.58
C ALA A 23 3.40 0.85 3.16
N GLY A 24 2.88 -0.36 3.33
CA GLY A 24 3.57 -1.59 2.97
C GLY A 24 2.59 -2.72 2.70
N THR A 25 3.12 -3.81 2.17
CA THR A 25 2.38 -5.08 2.06
C THR A 25 2.31 -5.75 3.43
N ASP A 26 1.20 -6.44 3.72
CA ASP A 26 1.03 -7.18 4.97
C ASP A 26 2.06 -8.33 5.10
N CYS A 27 2.27 -9.09 4.02
CA CYS A 27 3.30 -10.13 3.92
C CYS A 27 3.93 -10.12 2.51
N GLY A 28 4.95 -10.96 2.29
CA GLY A 28 5.58 -11.15 0.97
C GLY A 28 4.69 -11.88 -0.04
N PHE A 29 5.04 -11.77 -1.32
CA PHE A 29 4.30 -12.37 -2.44
C PHE A 29 4.64 -13.86 -2.71
N SER A 30 5.40 -14.49 -1.83
CA SER A 30 5.65 -15.95 -1.85
C SER A 30 4.55 -16.63 -1.05
N THR A 31 3.44 -16.90 -1.72
CA THR A 31 2.16 -17.39 -1.22
C THR A 31 2.28 -18.75 -0.54
N PHE A 32 2.76 -18.81 0.70
CA PHE A 32 2.79 -20.01 1.56
C PHE A 32 3.58 -21.22 1.01
N ALA A 33 4.02 -22.10 1.90
CA ALA A 33 4.66 -23.36 1.52
C ALA A 33 3.66 -24.23 0.71
N GLY A 34 3.82 -24.27 -0.62
CA GLY A 34 3.06 -25.16 -1.51
C GLY A 34 2.11 -24.49 -2.51
N PHE A 35 1.85 -23.17 -2.43
CA PHE A 35 1.10 -22.44 -3.45
C PHE A 35 2.07 -21.59 -4.28
N GLY A 36 2.20 -21.90 -5.57
CA GLY A 36 3.17 -21.30 -6.49
C GLY A 36 3.23 -19.77 -6.41
N ALA A 37 4.43 -19.21 -6.62
CA ALA A 37 4.68 -17.78 -6.52
C ALA A 37 3.66 -16.96 -7.33
N VAL A 38 3.24 -15.81 -6.78
CA VAL A 38 2.41 -14.85 -7.51
C VAL A 38 3.16 -14.40 -8.75
N ASP A 39 2.46 -14.33 -9.88
CA ASP A 39 3.03 -13.83 -11.13
C ASP A 39 3.69 -12.44 -10.92
N PRO A 40 4.95 -12.26 -11.33
CA PRO A 40 5.68 -11.01 -11.13
C PRO A 40 4.93 -9.77 -11.64
N ASP A 41 4.22 -9.85 -12.76
CA ASP A 41 3.51 -8.69 -13.31
C ASP A 41 2.35 -8.27 -12.41
N ILE A 42 1.69 -9.26 -11.77
CA ILE A 42 0.65 -9.00 -10.76
C ILE A 42 1.28 -8.38 -9.51
N VAL A 43 2.46 -8.86 -9.08
CA VAL A 43 3.19 -8.28 -7.95
C VAL A 43 3.51 -6.81 -8.22
N TYR A 44 4.11 -6.50 -9.37
CA TYR A 44 4.45 -5.13 -9.73
C TYR A 44 3.22 -4.24 -9.89
N ALA A 45 2.12 -4.74 -10.46
CA ALA A 45 0.87 -3.99 -10.53
C ALA A 45 0.32 -3.62 -9.14
N LYS A 46 0.42 -4.53 -8.16
CA LYS A 46 0.02 -4.26 -6.77
C LYS A 46 0.93 -3.23 -6.11
N LEU A 47 2.25 -3.36 -6.29
CA LEU A 47 3.22 -2.40 -5.76
C LEU A 47 3.03 -1.01 -6.38
N GLN A 48 2.79 -0.93 -7.68
CA GLN A 48 2.47 0.33 -8.36
C GLN A 48 1.21 0.96 -7.77
N SER A 49 0.13 0.19 -7.61
CA SER A 49 -1.10 0.71 -7.01
C SER A 49 -0.91 1.17 -5.56
N MET A 50 0.07 0.60 -4.83
CA MET A 50 0.41 1.04 -3.48
C MET A 50 1.19 2.37 -3.50
N ALA A 51 2.19 2.48 -4.38
CA ALA A 51 2.97 3.70 -4.58
C ALA A 51 2.09 4.87 -5.01
N ASP A 52 1.21 4.68 -6.00
CA ASP A 52 0.26 5.70 -6.46
C ASP A 52 -0.68 6.14 -5.34
N GLY A 53 -1.17 5.19 -4.54
CA GLY A 53 -2.03 5.48 -3.39
C GLY A 53 -1.30 6.26 -2.30
N ALA A 54 -0.04 5.91 -2.02
CA ALA A 54 0.80 6.64 -1.08
C ALA A 54 1.08 8.07 -1.57
N ALA A 55 1.32 8.28 -2.86
CA ALA A 55 1.49 9.63 -3.43
C ALA A 55 0.23 10.50 -3.24
N ILE A 56 -0.96 9.94 -3.51
CA ILE A 56 -2.24 10.63 -3.28
C ILE A 56 -2.44 10.94 -1.79
N ALA A 57 -2.11 10.01 -0.90
CA ALA A 57 -2.21 10.24 0.55
C ALA A 57 -1.23 11.34 1.02
N SER A 58 0.00 11.34 0.50
CA SER A 58 0.99 12.37 0.81
C SER A 58 0.49 13.75 0.41
N GLU A 59 -0.08 13.91 -0.79
CA GLU A 59 -0.69 15.18 -1.22
C GLU A 59 -1.80 15.62 -0.24
N ARG A 60 -2.67 14.71 0.20
CA ARG A 60 -3.74 15.03 1.15
C ARG A 60 -3.25 15.40 2.55
N LEU A 61 -2.13 14.82 2.97
CA LEU A 61 -1.59 14.98 4.33
C LEU A 61 -0.56 16.10 4.43
N TRP A 62 0.07 16.49 3.32
CA TRP A 62 1.22 17.41 3.29
C TRP A 62 1.14 18.54 2.26
N GLY A 63 0.26 18.43 1.26
CA GLY A 63 -0.03 19.50 0.31
C GLY A 63 -0.76 20.68 0.93
#